data_AF-A0A3D0Y328-F1
#
_entry.id   AF-A0A3D0Y328-F1
#
_cell.length_a   1.000
_cell.length_b   1.000
_cell.length_c   1.000
_cell.angle_alpha   90.00
_cell.angle_beta   90.00
_cell.angle_gamma   90.00
#
_symmetry.space_group_name_H-M   'P 1'
#
loop_
_entity.id
_entity.type
_entity.pdbx_description
1 polymer ?
#
loop_
_entity_poly.entity_id
_entity_poly.type
_entity_poly.pdbx_seq_one_letter_code
_entity_poly.pdbx_strand_id
1 'polypeptide(L)' 'KQLNNEYQIKEETLFPLYIQVHNLLVSTFPSVTFEHVRREDNAHADRLANEAMDRSS' A
#
# COMPACT_ATOMS: atom_id res chain seq x y z
N LYS A 1 6.73 -4.54 -3.80
CA LYS A 1 6.97 -5.70 -4.69
C LYS A 1 5.78 -5.98 -5.61
N GLN A 2 4.54 -6.21 -5.13
CA GLN A 2 3.37 -6.39 -6.02
C GLN A 2 3.02 -5.15 -6.86
N LEU A 3 3.03 -3.94 -6.27
CA LEU A 3 2.82 -2.67 -6.99
C LEU A 3 3.97 -2.29 -7.94
N ASN A 4 5.12 -2.97 -7.83
CA ASN A 4 6.25 -2.84 -8.75
C ASN A 4 6.24 -3.93 -9.84
N ASN A 5 5.15 -4.70 -9.97
CA ASN A 5 5.04 -5.89 -10.83
C ASN A 5 6.02 -7.04 -10.54
N GLU A 6 6.69 -7.05 -9.40
CA GLU A 6 7.65 -8.11 -9.05
C GLU A 6 6.96 -9.41 -8.59
N TYR A 7 5.69 -9.34 -8.19
CA TYR A 7 4.90 -10.51 -7.79
C TYR A 7 3.50 -10.48 -8.38
N GLN A 8 3.07 -11.62 -8.91
CA GLN A 8 1.70 -11.83 -9.37
C GLN A 8 0.75 -11.88 -8.17
N ILE A 9 -0.34 -11.10 -8.23
CA ILE A 9 -1.43 -11.17 -7.25
C ILE A 9 -2.23 -12.44 -7.55
N LYS A 10 -2.20 -13.40 -6.62
CA LYS A 10 -2.91 -14.68 -6.75
C LYS A 10 -4.22 -14.73 -5.96
N GLU A 11 -4.35 -13.87 -4.95
CA GLU A 11 -5.56 -13.75 -4.13
C GLU A 11 -6.57 -12.85 -4.84
N GLU A 12 -7.75 -13.39 -5.14
CA GLU A 12 -8.80 -12.68 -5.87
C GLU A 12 -9.30 -11.44 -5.12
N THR A 13 -9.28 -11.47 -3.79
CA THR A 13 -9.71 -10.35 -2.93
C THR A 13 -8.77 -9.15 -3.00
N LEU A 14 -7.51 -9.34 -3.41
CA LEU A 14 -6.53 -8.26 -3.57
C LEU A 14 -6.61 -7.59 -4.94
N PHE A 15 -7.24 -8.23 -5.93
CA PHE A 15 -7.32 -7.72 -7.29
C PHE A 15 -8.10 -6.39 -7.40
N PRO A 16 -9.25 -6.19 -6.72
CA PRO A 16 -9.95 -4.91 -6.71
C PRO A 16 -9.12 -3.77 -6.12
N LEU A 17 -8.33 -4.06 -5.08
CA LEU A 17 -7.46 -3.06 -4.43
C LEU A 17 -6.32 -2.64 -5.37
N TYR A 18 -5.74 -3.61 -6.09
CA TYR A 18 -4.71 -3.33 -7.08
C TYR A 18 -5.22 -2.42 -8.21
N ILE A 19 -6.40 -2.69 -8.76
CA ILE A 19 -7.00 -1.85 -9.81
C ILE A 19 -7.21 -0.43 -9.32
N GLN A 20 -7.71 -0.24 -8.10
CA GLN A 20 -7.93 1.10 -7.53
C GLN A 20 -6.62 1.88 -7.43
N VAL A 21 -5.57 1.27 -6.89
CA VAL A 21 -4.25 1.90 -6.79
C VAL A 21 -3.67 2.18 -8.18
N HIS A 22 -3.75 1.22 -9.11
CA HIS A 22 -3.26 1.39 -10.47
C HIS A 22 -3.93 2.56 -11.20
N ASN A 23 -5.27 2.66 -11.12
CA ASN A 23 -6.01 3.76 -11.72
C ASN A 23 -5.62 5.12 -11.12
N LEU A 24 -5.34 5.17 -9.80
CA LEU A 24 -4.90 6.40 -9.15
C LEU A 24 -3.49 6.81 -9.60
N LEU A 25 -2.57 5.85 -9.72
CA LEU A 25 -1.23 6.10 -10.22
C LEU A 25 -1.26 6.62 -11.66
N VAL A 26 -2.02 5.98 -12.54
CA VAL A 26 -2.10 6.39 -13.95
C VAL A 26 -2.80 7.75 -14.12
N SER A 27 -3.86 8.03 -13.36
CA SER A 27 -4.66 9.25 -13.54
C SER A 27 -4.10 10.48 -12.83
N THR A 28 -3.49 10.31 -11.66
CA THR A 28 -3.19 11.43 -10.75
C THR A 28 -1.70 11.57 -10.45
N PHE A 29 -0.97 10.45 -10.40
CA PHE A 29 0.44 10.44 -10.00
C PHE A 29 1.33 9.83 -11.09
N PRO A 30 1.60 10.58 -12.17
CA PRO A 30 2.32 10.07 -13.34
C PRO A 30 3.76 9.61 -13.04
N SER A 31 4.32 10.02 -11.90
CA SER A 31 5.63 9.56 -11.42
C SER A 31 5.57 9.27 -9.93
N VAL A 32 5.61 7.99 -9.57
CA VAL A 32 5.67 7.51 -8.18
C VAL A 32 6.74 6.43 -8.06
N THR A 33 7.49 6.49 -6.97
CA THR A 33 8.49 5.47 -6.61
C THR A 33 8.08 4.82 -5.30
N PHE A 34 8.12 3.49 -5.25
CA PHE A 34 7.89 2.73 -4.04
C PHE A 34 9.20 2.17 -3.53
N GLU A 35 9.58 2.57 -2.32
CA GLU A 35 10.77 2.08 -1.63
C GLU A 35 10.36 1.20 -0.45
N HIS A 36 11.11 0.12 -0.24
CA HIS A 36 10.96 -0.70 0.94
C HIS A 36 11.87 -0.15 2.05
N VAL A 37 11.26 0.39 3.10
CA VAL A 37 11.97 0.86 4.31
C VAL A 37 11.82 -0.16 5.44
N ARG A 38 12.74 -0.12 6.40
CA ARG A 38 12.63 -0.96 7.60
C ARG A 38 11.49 -0.46 8.49
N ARG A 39 10.97 -1.35 9.33
CA ARG A 39 9.86 -1.01 10.24
C ARG A 39 10.21 0.11 11.21
N GLU A 40 11.45 0.15 11.68
CA GLU A 40 11.98 1.22 12.54
C GLU A 40 11.83 2.61 11.90
N ASP A 41 12.02 2.69 10.58
CA ASP A 41 11.89 3.94 9.81
C ASP A 41 10.42 4.30 9.52
N ASN A 42 9.49 3.34 9.61
CA ASN A 42 8.05 3.53 9.41
C ASN A 42 7.25 3.68 10.72
N ALA A 43 7.93 3.86 11.86
CA ALA A 43 7.32 3.82 13.19
C ALA A 43 6.15 4.81 13.37
N HIS A 44 6.21 5.97 12.71
CA HIS A 44 5.13 6.96 12.79
C HIS A 44 3.84 6.46 12.12
N ALA A 45 3.94 5.93 10.89
CA ALA A 45 2.77 5.41 10.18
C ALA A 45 2.19 4.18 10.88
N ASP A 46 3.05 3.28 11.37
CA ASP A 46 2.65 2.12 12.18
C ASP A 46 1.86 2.54 13.43
N ARG A 47 2.33 3.57 14.15
CA ARG A 47 1.63 4.11 15.33
C ARG A 47 0.23 4.61 14.97
N LEU A 48 0.11 5.40 13.91
CA LEU A 48 -1.18 5.97 13.47
C LEU A 48 -2.18 4.87 13.07
N ALA A 49 -1.71 3.83 12.38
CA ALA A 49 -2.53 2.70 11.99
C ALA A 49 -3.05 1.92 13.20
N ASN A 50 -2.17 1.62 14.17
CA ASN A 50 -2.55 0.93 15.40
C ASN A 50 -3.56 1.75 16.21
N GLU A 51 -3.32 3.06 16.38
CA GLU A 51 -4.26 3.93 17.07
C GLU A 51 -5.65 3.97 16.43
N ALA A 52 -5.73 3.90 15.10
CA ALA A 52 -7.02 3.86 14.41
C ALA A 52 -7.76 2.53 14.68
N MET A 53 -7.04 1.40 14.69
CA MET A 53 -7.62 0.09 15.01
C MET A 53 -8.10 0.04 16.47
N ASP A 54 -7.28 0.54 17.41
CA ASP A 54 -7.61 0.56 18.85
C ASP A 54 -8.83 1.43 19.14
N ARG A 55 -8.99 2.55 18.43
CA ARG A 55 -10.18 3.42 18.54
C ARG A 55 -11.45 2.81 17.95
N SER A 56 -11.32 1.82 17.07
CA SER A 56 -12.45 1.13 16.42
C SER A 56 -12.86 -0.17 17.10
N SER A 57 -12.17 -0.55 18.20
CA SER A 57 -12.45 -1.74 19.01
C SER A 57 -13.48 -1.48 20.11
#